data_AF-A0A2I0NY65-F1
#
_entry.id   AF-A0A2I0NY65-F1
#
_cell.length_a   1.000
_cell.length_b   1.000
_cell.length_c   1.000
_cell.angle_alpha   90.00
_cell.angle_beta   90.00
_cell.angle_gamma   90.00
#
_symmetry.space_group_name_H-M   'P 1'
#
loop_
_entity.id
_entity.type
_entity.pdbx_description
1 polymer ?
#
loop_
_entity_poly.entity_id
_entity_poly.type
_entity_poly.pdbx_seq_one_letter_code
_entity_poly.pdbx_strand_id
1 'polypeptide(L)'
;MNTFSFKKKIPSKDPHIGQNNTGPLRAELYSGDQLAQHAKETASSYRISTRKGHDRLLPRLTKNEKVLLEIYELLNAVIGEKQRIAPAGEWLLDNFYLVEE
;
A
#
# COMPACT_ATOMS: atom_id res chain seq x y z
N MET A 1 -15.68 31.11 8.37
CA MET A 1 -14.55 31.70 9.11
C MET A 1 -14.51 31.06 10.50
N ASN A 2 -13.55 30.15 10.76
CA ASN A 2 -12.96 29.95 12.08
C ASN A 2 -11.77 29.00 11.98
N THR A 3 -10.63 29.52 12.43
CA THR A 3 -9.28 28.97 12.44
C THR A 3 -9.05 28.11 13.68
N PHE A 4 -8.62 26.87 13.52
CA PHE A 4 -8.08 26.07 14.62
C PHE A 4 -6.62 25.69 14.33
N SER A 5 -5.71 26.33 15.05
CA SER A 5 -4.28 26.04 15.09
C SER A 5 -3.99 24.97 16.16
N PHE A 6 -3.32 23.88 15.79
CA PHE A 6 -2.70 22.99 16.76
C PHE A 6 -1.21 23.30 16.86
N LYS A 7 -0.82 24.10 17.87
CA LYS A 7 0.55 24.12 18.35
C LYS A 7 0.75 22.91 19.26
N LYS A 8 1.41 21.86 18.75
CA LYS A 8 2.10 20.88 19.61
C LYS A 8 3.55 20.81 19.15
N LYS A 9 4.43 21.26 20.06
CA LYS A 9 5.89 21.28 19.92
C LYS A 9 6.36 19.81 19.84
N ILE A 10 6.66 19.33 18.64
CA ILE A 10 7.33 18.05 18.43
C ILE A 10 8.81 18.29 18.80
N PRO A 11 9.43 17.47 19.68
CA PRO A 11 10.85 17.63 19.95
C PRO A 11 11.63 17.31 18.67
N SER A 12 12.47 18.27 18.26
CA SER A 12 13.43 18.13 17.17
C SER A 12 14.36 16.96 17.50
N LYS A 13 14.16 15.82 16.83
CA LYS A 13 15.15 14.77 16.71
C LYS A 13 15.45 14.66 15.22
N ASP A 14 16.72 14.84 14.90
CA ASP A 14 17.27 15.02 13.56
C ASP A 14 16.69 14.04 12.53
N PRO A 15 16.58 14.47 11.26
CA PRO A 15 16.06 13.61 10.22
C PRO A 15 16.99 12.40 10.12
N HIS A 16 16.45 11.21 10.35
CA HIS A 16 16.98 10.06 9.66
C HIS A 16 16.77 10.33 8.17
N ILE A 17 17.74 11.01 7.55
CA ILE A 17 18.11 10.79 6.15
C ILE A 17 18.58 9.34 6.12
N GLY A 18 17.61 8.43 6.14
CA GLY A 18 17.83 7.02 5.95
C GLY A 18 18.14 6.84 4.48
N GLN A 19 19.43 6.92 4.17
CA GLN A 19 20.11 6.20 3.11
C GLN A 19 19.13 5.66 2.07
N ASN A 20 18.95 6.38 0.97
CA ASN A 20 18.49 5.83 -0.29
C ASN A 20 19.51 4.78 -0.76
N ASN A 21 19.51 3.63 -0.09
CA ASN A 21 20.28 2.47 -0.45
C ASN A 21 19.63 1.89 -1.71
N THR A 22 20.08 2.39 -2.86
CA THR A 22 19.76 1.84 -4.18
C THR A 22 20.40 0.46 -4.42
N GLY A 23 21.06 -0.12 -3.40
CA GLY A 23 21.50 -1.51 -3.40
C GLY A 23 20.33 -2.47 -3.13
N PRO A 24 20.52 -3.79 -3.36
CA PRO A 24 19.51 -4.78 -3.05
C PRO A 24 19.07 -4.64 -1.60
N LEU A 25 17.77 -4.80 -1.32
CA LEU A 25 17.27 -4.95 0.04
C LEU A 25 17.94 -6.19 0.67
N ARG A 26 19.03 -5.97 1.41
CA ARG A 26 19.79 -6.98 2.14
C ARG A 26 19.33 -7.11 3.59
N ALA A 27 18.07 -6.81 3.86
CA ALA A 27 17.50 -7.15 5.15
C ALA A 27 17.23 -8.66 5.13
N GLU A 28 17.76 -9.37 6.12
CA GLU A 28 17.39 -10.76 6.35
C GLU A 28 15.89 -10.83 6.65
N LEU A 29 15.19 -11.80 6.06
CA LEU A 29 13.80 -12.07 6.38
C LEU A 29 13.71 -12.62 7.80
N TYR A 30 12.71 -12.16 8.55
CA TYR A 30 12.41 -12.77 9.84
C TYR A 30 12.07 -14.24 9.67
N SER A 31 12.62 -15.09 10.54
CA SER A 31 12.10 -16.43 10.76
C SER A 31 10.65 -16.36 11.27
N GLY A 32 9.92 -17.48 11.22
CA GLY A 32 8.53 -17.53 11.70
C GLY A 32 8.38 -17.02 13.14
N ASP A 33 9.30 -17.41 14.02
CA ASP A 33 9.30 -16.99 15.43
C ASP A 33 9.61 -15.50 15.60
N GLN A 34 10.57 -14.98 14.82
CA GLN A 34 10.90 -13.56 14.83
C GLN A 34 9.73 -12.71 14.31
N LEU A 35 9.05 -13.17 13.27
CA LEU A 35 7.87 -12.50 12.73
C LEU A 35 6.74 -12.48 13.76
N ALA A 36 6.51 -13.60 14.46
CA ALA A 36 5.48 -13.68 15.50
C ALA A 36 5.78 -12.73 16.67
N GLN A 37 7.03 -12.70 17.14
CA GLN A 37 7.44 -11.79 18.21
C GLN A 37 7.33 -10.33 17.78
N HIS A 38 7.81 -10.00 16.57
CA HIS A 38 7.72 -8.65 16.02
C HIS A 38 6.28 -8.20 15.82
N ALA A 39 5.39 -9.09 15.37
CA ALA A 39 3.97 -8.81 15.22
C ALA A 39 3.33 -8.46 16.57
N LYS A 40 3.68 -9.19 17.64
CA LYS A 40 3.18 -8.92 19.01
C LYS A 40 3.64 -7.55 19.53
N GLU A 41 4.93 -7.25 19.38
CA GLU A 41 5.51 -5.96 19.77
C GLU A 41 4.84 -4.81 19.00
N THR A 42 4.73 -4.96 17.69
CA THR A 42 4.08 -4.00 16.81
C THR A 42 2.64 -3.77 17.24
N ALA A 43 1.85 -4.84 17.39
CA ALA A 43 0.45 -4.74 17.83
C ALA A 43 0.31 -4.03 19.18
N SER A 44 1.21 -4.30 20.14
CA SER A 44 1.19 -3.63 21.45
C SER A 44 1.50 -2.14 21.40
N SER A 45 2.28 -1.70 20.39
CA SER A 45 2.67 -0.29 20.23
C SER A 45 1.56 0.59 19.66
N TYR A 46 0.57 -0.01 18.98
CA TYR A 46 -0.54 0.71 18.37
C TYR A 46 -1.77 0.70 19.26
N ARG A 47 -2.29 1.90 19.58
CA ARG A 47 -3.52 2.05 20.35
C ARG A 47 -4.73 2.05 19.42
N ILE A 48 -5.67 1.15 19.67
CA ILE A 48 -6.94 1.10 18.93
C ILE A 48 -7.78 2.34 19.29
N SER A 49 -8.27 3.05 18.28
CA SER A 49 -9.21 4.15 18.46
C SER A 49 -10.58 3.61 18.86
N THR A 50 -11.16 4.15 19.94
CA THR A 50 -12.54 3.85 20.36
C THR A 50 -13.59 4.64 19.57
N ARG A 51 -13.17 5.65 18.80
CA ARG A 51 -14.05 6.41 17.92
C ARG A 51 -14.29 5.62 16.63
N LYS A 52 -15.56 5.50 16.23
CA LYS A 52 -15.93 5.08 14.88
C LYS A 52 -15.32 6.07 13.89
N GLY A 53 -14.36 5.60 13.11
CA GLY A 53 -13.87 6.32 11.94
C GLY A 53 -14.94 6.35 10.85
N HIS A 54 -14.79 7.24 9.88
CA HIS A 54 -15.56 7.15 8.66
C HIS A 54 -15.13 5.89 7.92
N ASP A 55 -16.07 5.18 7.31
CA ASP A 55 -15.72 4.10 6.41
C ASP A 55 -15.00 4.67 5.19
N ARG A 56 -13.71 4.40 5.12
CA ARG A 56 -12.82 4.81 4.03
C ARG A 56 -12.36 3.62 3.20
N LEU A 57 -12.61 2.38 3.67
CA LEU A 57 -12.08 1.19 3.05
C LEU A 57 -13.05 0.66 2.01
N LEU A 58 -14.34 0.53 2.32
CA LEU A 58 -15.31 0.03 1.34
C LEU A 58 -15.43 0.95 0.11
N PRO A 59 -15.55 2.28 0.25
CA PRO A 59 -15.60 3.15 -0.93
C PRO A 59 -14.31 3.12 -1.76
N ARG A 60 -13.15 2.97 -1.11
CA ARG A 60 -11.87 2.82 -1.81
C ARG A 60 -11.76 1.47 -2.51
N LEU A 61 -12.28 0.41 -1.91
CA LEU A 61 -12.31 -0.92 -2.51
C LEU A 61 -13.16 -0.91 -3.78
N THR A 62 -14.38 -0.38 -3.73
CA THR A 62 -15.24 -0.22 -4.92
C THR A 62 -14.60 0.67 -5.99
N LYS A 63 -13.88 1.72 -5.58
CA LYS A 63 -13.14 2.56 -6.54
C LYS A 63 -12.00 1.78 -7.19
N ASN A 64 -11.25 1.01 -6.42
CA ASN A 64 -10.13 0.22 -6.91
C ASN A 64 -10.60 -0.86 -7.89
N GLU A 65 -11.69 -1.55 -7.57
CA GLU A 65 -12.32 -2.54 -8.44
C GLU A 65 -12.63 -1.96 -9.83
N LYS A 66 -13.30 -0.80 -9.89
CA LYS A 66 -13.59 -0.12 -11.16
C LYS A 66 -12.33 0.19 -11.96
N VAL A 67 -11.31 0.72 -11.30
CA VAL A 67 -10.03 1.06 -11.94
C VAL A 67 -9.34 -0.20 -12.49
N LEU A 68 -9.37 -1.31 -11.75
CA LEU A 68 -8.75 -2.55 -12.18
C LEU A 68 -9.46 -3.15 -13.40
N LEU A 69 -10.80 -3.12 -13.42
CA LEU A 69 -11.60 -3.55 -14.57
C LEU A 69 -11.35 -2.68 -15.80
N GLU A 70 -11.36 -1.35 -15.64
CA GLU A 70 -11.09 -0.40 -16.74
C GLU A 70 -9.71 -0.63 -17.36
N ILE A 71 -8.70 -0.87 -16.52
CA ILE A 71 -7.34 -1.16 -16.99
C ILE A 71 -7.27 -2.52 -17.68
N TYR A 72 -7.92 -3.55 -17.14
CA TYR A 72 -7.96 -4.89 -17.74
C TYR A 72 -8.52 -4.86 -19.16
N GLU A 73 -9.66 -4.20 -19.37
CA GLU A 73 -10.27 -4.02 -20.70
C GLU A 73 -9.36 -3.25 -21.65
N LEU A 74 -8.76 -2.15 -21.17
CA LEU A 74 -7.82 -1.36 -21.97
C LEU A 74 -6.59 -2.17 -22.40
N LEU A 75 -6.01 -2.93 -21.49
CA LEU A 75 -4.83 -3.74 -21.78
C LEU A 75 -5.14 -4.86 -22.77
N ASN A 76 -6.31 -5.51 -22.66
CA ASN A 76 -6.75 -6.51 -23.63
C ASN A 76 -6.91 -5.93 -25.05
N ALA A 77 -7.42 -4.71 -25.18
CA ALA A 77 -7.51 -4.03 -26.48
C ALA A 77 -6.12 -3.74 -27.08
N VAL A 78 -5.18 -3.29 -26.25
CA VAL A 78 -3.80 -2.93 -26.66
C VAL A 78 -2.98 -4.15 -27.09
N ILE A 79 -3.19 -5.32 -26.48
CA ILE A 79 -2.54 -6.58 -26.92
C ILE A 79 -3.02 -7.01 -28.30
N GLY A 80 -4.31 -6.82 -28.61
CA GLY A 80 -4.86 -7.10 -29.93
C GLY A 80 -4.12 -6.34 -31.05
N GLU A 81 -3.58 -5.17 -30.73
CA GLU A 81 -2.81 -4.31 -31.63
C GLU A 81 -1.30 -4.59 -31.61
N LYS A 82 -0.83 -5.61 -30.88
CA LYS A 82 0.59 -5.99 -30.69
C LYS A 82 1.48 -4.85 -30.16
N GLN A 83 0.91 -3.91 -29.41
CA GLN A 83 1.68 -2.84 -28.79
C GLN A 83 2.41 -3.34 -27.53
N ARG A 84 3.52 -2.69 -27.17
CA ARG A 84 4.26 -3.03 -25.95
C ARG A 84 3.54 -2.50 -24.72
N ILE A 85 3.43 -3.34 -23.70
CA ILE A 85 2.81 -3.00 -22.41
C ILE A 85 3.92 -2.89 -21.34
N ALA A 86 3.65 -2.13 -20.28
CA ALA A 86 4.58 -2.05 -19.15
C ALA A 86 4.54 -3.36 -18.34
N PRO A 87 5.65 -3.77 -17.69
CA PRO A 87 5.71 -5.03 -16.94
C PRO A 87 4.60 -5.20 -15.88
N ALA A 88 4.16 -4.10 -15.25
CA ALA A 88 3.07 -4.14 -14.29
C ALA A 88 1.70 -4.45 -14.93
N GLY A 89 1.49 -4.04 -16.19
CA GLY A 89 0.27 -4.36 -16.94
C GLY A 89 0.24 -5.81 -17.38
N GLU A 90 1.37 -6.36 -17.82
CA GLU A 90 1.52 -7.80 -18.11
C GLU A 90 1.22 -8.63 -16.87
N TRP A 91 1.82 -8.29 -15.73
CA TRP A 91 1.55 -8.99 -14.46
C TRP A 91 0.06 -8.96 -14.08
N LEU A 92 -0.61 -7.82 -14.25
CA LEU A 92 -2.04 -7.70 -13.93
C LEU A 92 -2.88 -8.64 -14.80
N LEU A 93 -2.61 -8.71 -16.10
CA LEU A 93 -3.33 -9.59 -17.02
C LEU A 93 -3.14 -11.07 -16.66
N ASP A 94 -1.90 -11.46 -16.38
CA ASP A 94 -1.56 -12.85 -16.02
C ASP A 94 -2.23 -13.28 -14.71
N ASN A 95 -2.53 -12.34 -13.81
CA ASN A 95 -3.01 -12.62 -12.46
C ASN A 95 -4.44 -12.12 -12.20
N PHE A 96 -5.13 -11.58 -13.20
CA PHE A 96 -6.43 -10.92 -12.98
C PHE A 96 -7.47 -11.85 -12.35
N TYR A 97 -7.43 -13.15 -12.70
CA TYR A 97 -8.32 -14.16 -12.13
C TYR A 97 -8.23 -14.29 -10.60
N LEU A 98 -7.08 -13.99 -9.99
CA LEU A 98 -6.89 -14.01 -8.52
C LEU A 98 -7.49 -12.78 -7.84
N VAL A 99 -7.69 -11.69 -8.60
CA VAL A 99 -8.20 -10.41 -8.09
C VAL A 99 -9.73 -10.36 -8.18
N GLU A 100 -10.33 -11.15 -9.07
CA GLU A 100 -11.78 -11.29 -9.22
C GLU A 100 -12.43 -12.19 -8.14
N GLU A 101 -11.67 -13.08 -7.51
CA GLU A 101 -12.11 -14.00 -6.43
C GLU A 101 -12.08 -13.36 -5.03
#